data_AF-A0A6M3L761-F1
#
_entry.id   AF-A0A6M3L761-F1
#
_cell.length_a   1.000
_cell.length_b   1.000
_cell.length_c   1.000
_cell.angle_alpha   90.00
_cell.angle_beta   90.00
_cell.angle_gamma   90.00
#
_symmetry.space_group_name_H-M   'P 1'
#
loop_
_entity.id
_entity.type
_entity.pdbx_description
1 polymer ?
#
loop_
_entity_poly.entity_id
_entity_poly.type
_entity_poly.pdbx_seq_one_letter_code
_entity_poly.pdbx_strand_id
1 'polypeptide(L)'
;MTYKLYPHTGTLSYVSGANTYSADGYETKGTLTTIHIYCDIQPVKGRYVVGRDGDRVDYAFDVFCPKLNTIFTDDQGLRFGFNGATYQVVRIQNYTKHTEFQI
;
A
#
# COMPACT_ATOMS: atom_id res chain seq x y z
N MET A 1 7.35 -26.31 -15.07
CA MET A 1 6.42 -25.48 -14.27
C MET A 1 7.05 -24.10 -14.15
N THR A 2 6.51 -23.09 -14.81
CA THR A 2 7.08 -21.73 -14.82
C THR A 2 6.56 -21.00 -13.59
N TYR A 3 7.44 -20.68 -12.64
CA TYR A 3 7.07 -19.87 -11.48
C TYR A 3 6.78 -18.44 -11.94
N LYS A 4 5.55 -17.97 -11.73
CA LYS A 4 5.22 -16.56 -11.95
C LYS A 4 5.74 -15.77 -10.75
N LEU A 5 6.67 -14.85 -10.99
CA LEU A 5 7.31 -14.07 -9.93
C LEU A 5 6.30 -13.20 -9.14
N TYR A 6 5.16 -12.88 -9.75
CA TYR A 6 4.06 -12.09 -9.15
C TYR A 6 2.72 -12.79 -9.46
N PRO A 7 2.32 -13.78 -8.65
CA PRO A 7 1.15 -14.60 -8.92
C PRO A 7 -0.18 -13.88 -8.64
N HIS A 8 -0.17 -12.83 -7.81
CA HIS A 8 -1.37 -12.13 -7.35
C HIS A 8 -1.61 -10.81 -8.11
N THR A 9 -2.83 -10.29 -7.98
CA THR A 9 -3.21 -8.93 -8.35
C THR A 9 -3.76 -8.21 -7.12
N GLY A 10 -3.38 -6.95 -6.95
CA GLY A 10 -3.87 -6.10 -5.86
C GLY A 10 -4.06 -4.67 -6.36
N THR A 11 -4.48 -3.79 -5.45
CA THR A 11 -4.58 -2.35 -5.72
C THR A 11 -3.70 -1.55 -4.76
N LEU A 12 -3.18 -0.43 -5.24
CA LEU A 12 -2.60 0.60 -4.38
C LEU A 12 -3.45 1.85 -4.49
N SER A 13 -3.87 2.39 -3.35
CA SER A 13 -4.67 3.60 -3.25
C SER A 13 -3.92 4.66 -2.45
N TYR A 14 -3.82 5.87 -2.98
CA TYR A 14 -3.10 6.99 -2.36
C TYR A 14 -3.78 8.32 -2.70
N VAL A 15 -3.58 9.33 -1.85
CA VAL A 15 -4.05 10.69 -2.12
C VAL A 15 -3.02 11.38 -3.02
N SER A 16 -3.45 11.75 -4.23
CA SER A 16 -2.65 12.52 -5.18
C SER A 16 -3.05 14.00 -5.15
N GLY A 17 -2.05 14.88 -5.25
CA GLY A 17 -2.23 16.33 -5.11
C GLY A 17 -2.23 16.79 -3.65
N ALA A 18 -1.78 18.03 -3.43
CA ALA A 18 -1.78 18.63 -2.10
C ALA A 18 -3.21 19.01 -1.69
N ASN A 19 -3.48 18.95 -0.38
CA ASN A 19 -4.68 19.57 0.16
C ASN A 19 -4.59 21.08 -0.10
N THR A 20 -5.68 21.67 -0.53
CA THR A 20 -5.78 23.12 -0.73
C THR A 20 -6.69 23.71 0.33
N TYR A 21 -6.39 24.93 0.75
CA TYR A 21 -7.18 25.66 1.74
C TYR A 21 -7.77 26.90 1.07
N SER A 22 -9.09 27.07 1.18
CA SER A 22 -9.70 28.33 0.76
C SER A 22 -9.30 29.46 1.72
N ALA A 23 -9.50 30.71 1.28
CA ALA A 23 -9.27 31.89 2.13
C ALA A 23 -10.12 31.85 3.43
N ASP A 24 -11.25 31.15 3.40
CA ASP A 24 -12.16 30.98 4.53
C ASP A 24 -11.80 29.77 5.42
N GLY A 25 -10.67 29.11 5.16
CA GLY A 25 -10.15 28.01 5.97
C GLY A 25 -10.72 26.63 5.67
N TYR A 26 -11.51 26.47 4.59
CA TYR A 26 -12.02 25.15 4.19
C TYR A 26 -10.93 24.33 3.48
N GLU A 27 -10.69 23.12 3.98
CA GLU A 27 -9.79 22.15 3.35
C GLU A 27 -10.49 21.41 2.21
N THR A 28 -9.90 21.46 1.02
CA THR A 28 -10.22 20.54 -0.09
C THR A 28 -9.13 19.48 -0.13
N LYS A 29 -9.52 18.24 0.18
CA LYS A 29 -8.60 17.09 0.16
C LYS A 29 -8.14 16.77 -1.26
N GLY A 30 -6.92 16.25 -1.38
CA GLY A 30 -6.41 15.70 -2.63
C GLY A 30 -7.28 14.57 -3.21
N THR A 31 -6.96 14.14 -4.43
CA THR A 31 -7.74 13.13 -5.15
C THR A 31 -7.31 11.73 -4.76
N LEU A 32 -8.25 10.87 -4.34
CA LEU A 32 -7.94 9.45 -4.15
C LEU A 32 -7.65 8.80 -5.51
N THR A 33 -6.42 8.34 -5.69
CA THR A 33 -5.97 7.63 -6.89
C THR A 33 -5.77 6.16 -6.56
N THR A 34 -6.28 5.28 -7.41
CA THR A 34 -6.13 3.83 -7.26
C THR A 34 -5.51 3.24 -8.51
N ILE A 35 -4.47 2.41 -8.34
CA ILE A 35 -3.80 1.68 -9.43
C ILE A 35 -3.86 0.19 -9.18
N HIS A 36 -3.95 -0.61 -10.25
CA HIS A 36 -3.84 -2.06 -10.18
C HIS A 36 -2.39 -2.50 -10.35
N ILE A 37 -1.95 -3.44 -9.52
CA ILE A 37 -0.59 -3.98 -9.56
C ILE A 37 -0.60 -5.51 -9.61
N TYR A 38 0.39 -6.08 -10.29
CA TYR A 38 0.78 -7.48 -10.10
C TYR A 38 1.71 -7.56 -8.90
N CYS A 39 1.50 -8.54 -8.02
CA CYS A 39 2.31 -8.69 -6.82
C CYS A 39 2.52 -10.14 -6.40
N ASP A 40 3.52 -10.35 -5.56
CA ASP A 40 3.67 -11.52 -4.70
C ASP A 40 3.45 -11.10 -3.26
N ILE A 41 2.83 -11.95 -2.46
CA ILE A 41 2.43 -11.63 -1.08
C ILE A 41 2.98 -12.74 -0.20
N GLN A 42 3.85 -12.36 0.72
CA GLN A 42 4.50 -13.31 1.62
C GLN A 42 4.19 -12.94 3.08
N PRO A 43 3.68 -13.88 3.89
CA PRO A 43 3.44 -13.62 5.30
C PRO A 43 4.76 -13.40 6.03
N VAL A 44 4.81 -12.37 6.88
CA VAL A 44 5.95 -12.12 7.75
C VAL A 44 5.84 -13.03 8.97
N LYS A 45 6.69 -14.07 9.00
CA LYS A 45 6.65 -15.10 10.04
C LYS A 45 6.71 -14.49 11.44
N GLY A 46 5.69 -14.76 12.26
CA GLY A 46 5.62 -14.34 13.65
C GLY A 46 5.22 -12.87 13.88
N ARG A 47 4.82 -12.14 12.84
CA ARG A 47 4.27 -10.78 12.96
C ARG A 47 2.79 -10.75 12.58
N TYR A 48 2.05 -9.87 13.24
CA TYR A 48 0.61 -9.72 13.10
C TYR A 48 0.27 -8.24 12.94
N VAL A 49 -0.78 -7.96 12.19
CA VAL A 49 -1.43 -6.65 12.19
C VAL A 49 -2.22 -6.53 13.48
N VAL A 50 -1.94 -5.47 14.22
CA VAL A 50 -2.59 -5.19 15.51
C VAL A 50 -3.69 -4.17 15.28
N GLY A 51 -4.91 -4.51 15.67
CA GLY A 51 -6.06 -3.63 15.63
C GLY A 51 -5.96 -2.49 16.63
N ARG A 52 -6.91 -1.55 16.56
CA ARG A 52 -6.96 -0.40 17.46
C ARG A 52 -7.08 -0.82 18.94
N ASP A 53 -7.72 -1.95 19.19
CA ASP A 53 -7.96 -2.48 20.54
C ASP A 53 -6.84 -3.41 21.03
N GLY A 54 -5.73 -3.51 20.28
CA GLY A 54 -4.59 -4.36 20.62
C GLY A 54 -4.76 -5.84 20.25
N ASP A 55 -5.86 -6.18 19.59
CA ASP A 55 -6.17 -7.52 19.10
C ASP A 55 -5.41 -7.85 17.80
N ARG A 56 -5.15 -9.14 17.58
CA ARG A 56 -4.56 -9.61 16.33
C ARG A 56 -5.68 -9.72 15.29
N VAL A 57 -5.66 -8.83 14.30
CA VAL A 57 -6.71 -8.77 13.27
C VAL A 57 -6.30 -9.45 11.97
N ASP A 58 -5.00 -9.56 11.68
CA ASP A 58 -4.46 -10.31 10.55
C ASP A 58 -2.97 -10.66 10.72
N TYR A 59 -2.38 -11.36 9.76
CA TYR A 59 -0.94 -11.52 9.62
C TYR A 59 -0.32 -10.28 8.97
N ALA A 60 0.90 -9.92 9.36
CA ALA A 60 1.67 -8.93 8.61
C ALA A 60 2.16 -9.56 7.30
N PHE A 61 2.20 -8.78 6.22
CA PHE A 61 2.61 -9.27 4.90
C PHE A 61 3.64 -8.35 4.27
N ASP A 62 4.63 -8.95 3.60
CA ASP A 62 5.47 -8.24 2.65
C ASP A 62 4.89 -8.46 1.25
N VAL A 63 4.74 -7.37 0.51
CA VAL A 63 4.18 -7.35 -0.83
C VAL A 63 5.26 -6.90 -1.80
N PHE A 64 5.56 -7.73 -2.79
CA PHE A 64 6.58 -7.48 -3.81
C PHE A 64 5.90 -7.21 -5.14
N CYS A 65 6.28 -6.15 -5.85
CA CYS A 65 5.74 -5.87 -7.18
C CYS A 65 6.81 -5.39 -8.16
N PRO A 66 6.56 -5.41 -9.49
CA PRO A 66 7.41 -4.74 -10.46
C PRO A 66 7.68 -3.29 -10.06
N LYS A 67 8.81 -2.74 -10.51
CA LYS A 67 9.19 -1.36 -10.20
C LYS A 67 8.08 -0.40 -10.58
N LEU A 68 7.59 0.35 -9.60
CA LEU A 68 6.63 1.42 -9.85
C LEU A 68 7.37 2.69 -10.27
N ASN A 69 6.84 3.36 -11.29
CA ASN A 69 7.36 4.65 -11.75
C ASN A 69 6.95 5.80 -10.82
N THR A 70 5.92 5.58 -10.00
CA THR A 70 5.47 6.52 -8.98
C THR A 70 6.31 6.36 -7.73
N ILE A 71 6.88 7.46 -7.25
CA ILE A 71 7.48 7.52 -5.93
C ILE A 71 6.36 7.88 -4.96
N PHE A 72 6.09 6.98 -4.02
CA PHE A 72 5.15 7.22 -2.95
C PHE A 72 5.89 7.85 -1.76
N THR A 73 5.27 8.83 -1.13
CA THR A 73 5.75 9.44 0.10
C THR A 73 4.85 9.02 1.27
N ASP A 74 5.41 8.96 2.47
CA ASP A 74 4.73 8.42 3.66
C ASP A 74 3.46 9.21 4.05
N ASP A 75 3.33 10.45 3.61
CA ASP A 75 2.19 11.35 3.86
C ASP A 75 0.98 11.12 2.95
N GLN A 76 1.09 10.30 1.90
CA GLN A 76 0.00 10.08 0.94
C GLN A 76 -1.09 9.11 1.42
N GLY A 77 -0.95 8.57 2.63
CA GLY A 77 -1.91 7.62 3.21
C GLY A 77 -2.06 6.35 2.36
N LEU A 78 -0.94 5.83 1.86
CA LEU A 78 -0.92 4.68 0.94
C LEU A 78 -1.58 3.45 1.57
N ARG A 79 -2.48 2.83 0.81
CA ARG A 79 -3.20 1.62 1.18
C ARG A 79 -3.05 0.55 0.11
N PHE A 80 -2.94 -0.69 0.54
CA PHE A 80 -2.93 -1.86 -0.33
C PHE A 80 -4.27 -2.60 -0.24
N GLY A 81 -4.89 -2.88 -1.37
CA GLY A 81 -6.12 -3.66 -1.47
C GLY A 81 -5.84 -5.06 -1.99
N PHE A 82 -6.28 -6.07 -1.26
CA PHE A 82 -6.15 -7.47 -1.67
C PHE A 82 -7.30 -8.32 -1.11
N ASN A 83 -7.88 -9.18 -1.95
CA ASN A 83 -9.01 -10.07 -1.59
C ASN A 83 -10.19 -9.35 -0.89
N GLY A 84 -10.50 -8.11 -1.32
CA GLY A 84 -11.59 -7.31 -0.75
C GLY A 84 -11.26 -6.62 0.58
N ALA A 85 -10.10 -6.89 1.16
CA ALA A 85 -9.58 -6.18 2.32
C ALA A 85 -8.69 -5.01 1.90
N THR A 86 -8.62 -3.99 2.76
CA THR A 86 -7.74 -2.83 2.58
C THR A 86 -6.82 -2.73 3.78
N TYR A 87 -5.52 -2.61 3.50
CA TYR A 87 -4.46 -2.60 4.48
C TYR A 87 -3.69 -1.29 4.42
N GLN A 88 -3.26 -0.79 5.58
CA GLN A 88 -2.36 0.35 5.63
C GLN A 88 -0.94 -0.10 5.27
N VAL A 89 -0.29 0.63 4.36
CA VAL A 89 1.14 0.41 4.10
C VAL A 89 1.94 1.15 5.16
N VAL A 90 2.73 0.42 5.95
CA VAL A 90 3.55 0.98 7.02
C VAL A 90 4.97 1.31 6.58
N ARG A 91 5.41 0.72 5.46
CA ARG A 91 6.73 0.97 4.88
C ARG A 91 6.74 0.70 3.39
N ILE A 92 7.51 1.50 2.67
CA ILE A 92 7.78 1.31 1.24
C ILE A 92 9.27 1.29 1.01
N GLN A 93 9.74 0.33 0.22
CA GLN A 93 11.12 0.27 -0.22
C GLN A 93 11.19 0.20 -1.74
N ASN A 94 11.84 1.21 -2.32
CA ASN A 94 11.94 1.37 -3.76
C ASN A 94 13.32 0.92 -4.23
N TYR A 95 13.43 -0.34 -4.63
CA TYR A 95 14.67 -0.90 -5.19
C TYR A 95 14.80 -0.59 -6.68
N THR A 96 15.96 -0.86 -7.27
CA THR A 96 16.22 -0.60 -8.69
C THR A 96 15.35 -1.47 -9.61
N LYS A 97 14.99 -2.68 -9.18
CA LYS A 97 14.29 -3.68 -10.02
C LYS A 97 12.84 -3.92 -9.62
N HIS A 98 12.45 -3.56 -8.41
CA HIS A 98 11.14 -3.85 -7.84
C HIS A 98 10.79 -2.85 -6.73
N THR A 99 9.54 -2.89 -6.28
CA THR A 99 9.07 -2.14 -5.13
C THR A 99 8.51 -3.13 -4.10
N GLU A 100 8.80 -2.88 -2.83
CA GLU A 100 8.31 -3.67 -1.70
C GLU A 100 7.45 -2.79 -0.80
N PHE A 101 6.36 -3.37 -0.28
CA PHE A 101 5.49 -2.77 0.71
C PHE A 101 5.44 -3.68 1.93
N GLN A 102 5.51 -3.08 3.11
CA GLN A 102 5.19 -3.77 4.35
C GLN A 102 3.79 -3.34 4.81
N ILE A 103 2.99 -4.33 5.14
CA ILE A 103 1.68 -4.21 5.79
C ILE A 103 1.83 -4.55 7.28
#